data_AF-A0A1B8ERP4-F1
#
_entry.id   AF-A0A1B8ERP4-F1
#
_cell.length_a   1.000
_cell.length_b   1.000
_cell.length_c   1.000
_cell.angle_alpha   90.00
_cell.angle_beta   90.00
_cell.angle_gamma   90.00
#
_symmetry.space_group_name_H-M   'P 1'
#
loop_
_entity.id
_entity.type
_entity.pdbx_description
1 polymer ?
#
loop_
_entity_poly.entity_id
_entity_poly.type
_entity_poly.pdbx_seq_one_letter_code
_entity_poly.pdbx_strand_id
1 'polypeptide(L)'
;MEHSGETGLPSSKSGGNSSDAEPQQELPEDDHESKLAYKNLSYQQMKTAAEREARVYMASWPMNDSGAKNIPLHGSIISLFRGIRKAPSFNSLVEMRKSIDYRMNQVMGAATMYKNFWDIDMPDCHEVNVERAAWSSEAFHLVCGYALFDEPDRLQGHSYVKGKKYIACCIYHAGWDLTEAKAKLDALVQYKEAGVFDSGISNIEGTSRIRPMIPKIMSTHEGQIREELEKIAQSMG
;
A
#
# COMPACT_ATOMS: atom_id res chain seq x y z
N MET A 1 85.02 32.04 27.47
CA MET A 1 84.94 33.18 26.52
C MET A 1 83.46 33.40 26.27
N GLU A 2 82.81 34.17 27.16
CA GLU A 2 82.64 35.64 27.05
C GLU A 2 81.51 35.94 26.04
N HIS A 3 80.27 36.16 26.46
CA HIS A 3 79.64 37.27 27.21
C HIS A 3 79.00 38.33 26.27
N SER A 4 77.79 38.75 26.67
CA SER A 4 77.11 40.03 26.41
C SER A 4 75.97 40.00 25.37
N GLY A 5 74.76 40.50 25.63
CA GLY A 5 74.28 41.20 26.83
C GLY A 5 72.75 41.44 26.81
N GLU A 6 72.21 41.57 28.02
CA GLU A 6 70.91 42.15 28.41
C GLU A 6 70.71 43.57 27.81
N THR A 7 69.52 44.18 27.73
CA THR A 7 68.60 44.54 28.83
C THR A 7 67.26 45.09 28.32
N GLY A 8 66.17 44.89 29.07
CA GLY A 8 65.01 45.80 29.05
C GLY A 8 63.67 45.21 29.53
N LEU A 9 63.46 45.11 30.84
CA LEU A 9 62.19 44.84 31.55
C LEU A 9 61.54 46.18 32.00
N PRO A 10 60.22 46.25 32.31
CA PRO A 10 59.78 45.91 33.68
C PRO A 10 58.38 45.27 33.86
N SER A 11 58.30 44.43 34.92
CA SER A 11 57.24 44.29 35.94
C SER A 11 55.81 43.91 35.51
N SER A 12 55.18 42.84 36.02
CA SER A 12 54.91 42.60 37.45
C SER A 12 54.35 41.18 37.69
N LYS A 13 54.52 40.67 38.91
CA LYS A 13 54.15 39.32 39.38
C LYS A 13 52.67 39.19 39.78
N SER A 14 52.27 37.91 39.92
CA SER A 14 51.15 37.34 40.70
C SER A 14 49.96 36.98 39.82
N GLY A 15 49.48 35.75 39.70
CA GLY A 15 49.56 34.55 40.55
C GLY A 15 48.15 33.94 40.57
N GLY A 16 48.02 32.63 40.35
CA GLY A 16 46.78 31.89 40.60
C GLY A 16 46.12 31.27 39.37
N ASN A 17 45.92 29.95 39.47
CA ASN A 17 45.37 29.01 38.50
C ASN A 17 44.04 29.44 37.86
N SER A 18 43.83 29.11 36.58
CA SER A 18 42.51 28.66 36.12
C SER A 18 42.66 27.73 34.93
N SER A 19 42.11 26.54 35.11
CA SER A 19 42.03 25.39 34.23
C SER A 19 41.42 25.70 32.86
N ASP A 20 42.11 25.20 31.82
CA ASP A 20 41.48 24.81 30.57
C ASP A 20 40.43 23.72 30.87
N ALA A 21 39.17 24.06 30.65
CA ALA A 21 38.10 23.10 30.45
C ALA A 21 37.10 23.74 29.49
N GLU A 22 37.18 23.37 28.21
CA GLU A 22 36.09 23.61 27.28
C GLU A 22 34.79 23.01 27.86
N PRO A 23 33.65 23.71 27.81
CA PRO A 23 32.40 23.14 28.26
C PRO A 23 32.03 21.98 27.34
N GLN A 24 32.11 20.75 27.83
CA GLN A 24 31.35 19.65 27.26
C GLN A 24 29.88 20.06 27.33
N GLN A 25 29.29 20.39 26.18
CA GLN A 25 27.85 20.46 26.05
C GLN A 25 27.30 19.05 26.30
N GLU A 26 26.86 18.80 27.54
CA GLU A 26 25.93 17.72 27.83
C GLU A 26 24.68 17.96 26.99
N LEU A 27 24.47 17.12 25.97
CA LEU A 27 23.15 17.03 25.34
C LEU A 27 22.16 16.61 26.45
N PRO A 28 20.99 17.25 26.55
CA PRO A 28 20.01 16.88 27.56
C PRO A 28 19.59 15.43 27.32
N GLU A 29 19.93 14.54 28.27
CA GLU A 29 19.61 13.11 28.25
C GLU A 29 18.11 12.84 27.99
N ASP A 30 17.26 13.80 28.38
CA ASP A 30 15.80 13.81 28.24
C ASP A 30 15.29 13.76 26.78
N ASP A 31 16.00 14.38 25.83
CA ASP A 31 15.61 14.38 24.42
C ASP A 31 15.95 13.05 23.72
N HIS A 32 17.01 12.36 24.17
CA HIS A 32 17.42 11.07 23.63
C HIS A 32 16.47 9.94 24.05
N GLU A 33 16.07 9.89 25.33
CA GLU A 33 15.12 8.90 25.83
C GLU A 33 13.74 9.09 25.22
N SER A 34 13.28 10.33 25.12
CA SER A 34 12.00 10.68 24.46
C SER A 34 11.96 10.26 22.99
N LYS A 35 13.04 10.51 22.23
CA LYS A 35 13.17 10.08 20.83
C LYS A 35 13.20 8.55 20.69
N LEU A 36 13.82 7.85 21.63
CA LEU A 36 13.91 6.38 21.62
C LEU A 36 12.55 5.74 21.96
N ALA A 37 11.85 6.29 22.95
CA ALA A 37 10.49 5.90 23.31
C ALA A 37 9.51 6.13 22.14
N TYR A 38 9.59 7.28 21.46
CA TYR A 38 8.77 7.58 20.29
C TYR A 38 9.03 6.60 19.13
N LYS A 39 10.30 6.31 18.82
CA LYS A 39 10.68 5.33 17.79
C LYS A 39 10.14 3.93 18.11
N ASN A 40 10.24 3.52 19.38
CA ASN A 40 9.69 2.23 19.83
C ASN A 40 8.17 2.19 19.70
N LEU A 41 7.46 3.23 20.13
CA LEU A 41 6.00 3.32 19.99
C LEU A 41 5.57 3.26 18.52
N SER A 42 6.21 4.05 17.65
CA SER A 42 5.94 4.07 16.21
C SER A 42 6.17 2.69 15.57
N TYR A 43 7.25 2.00 15.96
CA TYR A 43 7.51 0.64 15.51
C TYR A 43 6.42 -0.34 15.94
N GLN A 44 6.01 -0.32 17.21
CA GLN A 44 4.97 -1.24 17.71
C GLN A 44 3.62 -1.00 17.04
N GLN A 45 3.25 0.26 16.80
CA GLN A 45 2.04 0.63 16.05
C GLN A 45 2.12 0.09 14.61
N MET A 46 3.25 0.27 13.94
CA MET A 46 3.47 -0.24 12.58
C MET A 46 3.39 -1.76 12.53
N LYS A 47 4.00 -2.45 13.49
CA LYS A 47 3.98 -3.91 13.60
C LYS A 47 2.56 -4.42 13.81
N THR A 48 1.81 -3.81 14.73
CA THR A 48 0.41 -4.17 15.02
C THR A 48 -0.47 -3.98 13.79
N ALA A 49 -0.29 -2.88 13.04
CA ALA A 49 -1.03 -2.65 11.80
C ALA A 49 -0.68 -3.70 10.74
N ALA A 50 0.60 -4.01 10.56
CA ALA A 50 1.06 -5.04 9.63
C ALA A 50 0.51 -6.42 9.98
N GLU A 51 0.48 -6.80 11.26
CA GLU A 51 -0.09 -8.07 11.72
C GLU A 51 -1.59 -8.16 11.39
N ARG A 52 -2.36 -7.09 11.64
CA ARG A 52 -3.78 -7.04 11.32
C ARG A 52 -4.03 -7.20 9.82
N GLU A 53 -3.36 -6.40 9.00
CA GLU A 53 -3.49 -6.44 7.54
C GLU A 53 -3.07 -7.80 6.97
N ALA A 54 -1.98 -8.37 7.48
CA ALA A 54 -1.50 -9.69 7.08
C ALA A 54 -2.51 -10.79 7.42
N ARG A 55 -3.19 -10.73 8.56
CA ARG A 55 -4.24 -11.72 8.91
C ARG A 55 -5.39 -11.67 7.93
N VAL A 56 -5.87 -10.47 7.59
CA VAL A 56 -6.95 -10.29 6.60
C VAL A 56 -6.52 -10.83 5.23
N TYR A 57 -5.31 -10.48 4.78
CA TYR A 57 -4.78 -10.98 3.50
C TYR A 57 -4.64 -12.50 3.48
N MET A 58 -4.10 -13.11 4.53
CA MET A 58 -3.94 -14.57 4.61
C MET A 58 -5.26 -15.33 4.79
N ALA A 59 -6.31 -14.66 5.30
CA ALA A 59 -7.66 -15.22 5.39
C ALA A 59 -8.45 -15.09 4.07
N SER A 60 -7.98 -14.26 3.14
CA SER A 60 -8.50 -14.23 1.76
C SER A 60 -8.03 -15.46 0.97
N TRP A 61 -8.33 -15.50 -0.33
CA TRP A 61 -7.75 -16.48 -1.26
C TRP A 61 -6.57 -15.92 -2.05
N PRO A 62 -5.41 -15.62 -1.45
CA PRO A 62 -4.26 -15.21 -2.24
C PRO A 62 -3.88 -16.35 -3.20
N MET A 63 -3.55 -16.01 -4.46
CA MET A 63 -3.05 -17.00 -5.42
C MET A 63 -1.81 -17.70 -4.88
N ASN A 64 -1.53 -18.92 -5.38
CA ASN A 64 -0.33 -19.65 -4.98
C ASN A 64 0.98 -18.86 -5.19
N ASP A 65 1.98 -19.29 -4.43
CA ASP A 65 3.27 -18.61 -4.32
C ASP A 65 4.02 -18.48 -5.65
N SER A 66 4.03 -19.55 -6.44
CA SER A 66 4.73 -19.58 -7.73
C SER A 66 4.05 -18.71 -8.78
N GLY A 67 2.72 -18.79 -8.90
CA GLY A 67 1.95 -18.13 -9.95
C GLY A 67 1.77 -16.63 -9.71
N ALA A 68 1.80 -16.19 -8.45
CA ALA A 68 1.65 -14.78 -8.07
C ALA A 68 2.92 -14.12 -7.53
N LYS A 69 4.06 -14.84 -7.54
CA LYS A 69 5.32 -14.37 -6.95
C LYS A 69 5.15 -13.92 -5.50
N ASN A 70 4.32 -14.65 -4.74
CA ASN A 70 3.98 -14.33 -3.35
C ASN A 70 5.03 -14.80 -2.34
N ILE A 71 6.01 -15.63 -2.75
CA ILE A 71 7.07 -16.19 -1.88
C ILE A 71 7.69 -15.14 -0.95
N PRO A 72 8.15 -13.95 -1.41
CA PRO A 72 8.79 -12.98 -0.52
C PRO A 72 7.82 -12.39 0.51
N LEU A 73 6.58 -12.10 0.08
CA LEU A 73 5.55 -11.52 0.94
C LEU A 73 5.07 -12.53 1.98
N HIS A 74 4.70 -13.75 1.54
CA HIS A 74 4.23 -14.82 2.42
C HIS A 74 5.32 -15.23 3.41
N GLY A 75 6.58 -15.34 2.97
CA GLY A 75 7.71 -15.59 3.85
C GLY A 75 7.89 -14.49 4.92
N SER A 76 7.67 -13.23 4.55
CA SER A 76 7.74 -12.09 5.48
C SER A 76 6.59 -12.11 6.48
N ILE A 77 5.37 -12.43 6.05
CA ILE A 77 4.18 -12.55 6.92
C ILE A 77 4.35 -13.72 7.90
N ILE A 78 4.82 -14.88 7.43
CA ILE A 78 5.09 -16.03 8.30
C ILE A 78 6.15 -15.67 9.35
N SER A 79 7.20 -14.94 8.95
CA SER A 79 8.23 -14.46 9.87
C SER A 79 7.68 -13.48 10.91
N LEU A 80 6.78 -12.58 10.50
CA LEU A 80 6.10 -11.64 11.38
C LEU A 80 5.28 -12.37 12.45
N PHE A 81 4.50 -13.39 12.09
CA PHE A 81 3.67 -14.12 13.04
C PHE A 81 4.42 -15.08 13.94
N ARG A 82 5.41 -15.80 13.40
CA ARG A 82 6.09 -16.83 14.19
C ARG A 82 7.15 -16.26 15.15
N GLY A 83 7.61 -15.02 14.94
CA GLY A 83 8.67 -14.42 15.76
C GLY A 83 10.02 -15.15 15.67
N ILE A 84 10.20 -16.05 14.68
CA ILE A 84 11.35 -16.96 14.57
C ILE A 84 12.61 -16.26 14.01
N ARG A 85 12.52 -14.99 13.61
CA ARG A 85 13.64 -14.20 13.09
C ARG A 85 13.85 -12.93 13.90
N LYS A 86 15.03 -12.31 13.71
CA LYS A 86 15.25 -10.89 14.04
C LYS A 86 13.99 -10.10 13.70
N ALA A 87 13.54 -9.29 14.65
CA ALA A 87 12.34 -8.48 14.49
C ALA A 87 12.39 -7.74 13.13
N PRO A 88 11.31 -7.76 12.33
CA PRO A 88 11.30 -7.12 11.03
C PRO A 88 11.66 -5.65 11.21
N SER A 89 12.45 -5.10 10.29
CA SER A 89 12.78 -3.67 10.34
C SER A 89 11.53 -2.82 10.10
N PHE A 90 11.55 -1.55 10.52
CA PHE A 90 10.45 -0.63 10.24
C PHE A 90 10.15 -0.54 8.73
N ASN A 91 11.18 -0.42 7.90
CA ASN A 91 11.03 -0.39 6.44
C ASN A 91 10.42 -1.68 5.89
N SER A 92 10.82 -2.83 6.42
CA SER A 92 10.23 -4.12 6.02
C SER A 92 8.74 -4.22 6.37
N LEU A 93 8.31 -3.61 7.48
CA LEU A 93 6.89 -3.52 7.83
C LEU A 93 6.14 -2.59 6.85
N VAL A 94 6.74 -1.45 6.48
CA VAL A 94 6.16 -0.53 5.48
C VAL A 94 6.00 -1.21 4.12
N GLU A 95 7.05 -1.89 3.63
CA GLU A 95 7.02 -2.66 2.38
C GLU A 95 5.95 -3.75 2.41
N MET A 96 5.87 -4.51 3.51
CA MET A 96 4.85 -5.54 3.68
C MET A 96 3.43 -4.98 3.56
N ARG A 97 3.14 -3.89 4.27
CA ARG A 97 1.82 -3.24 4.24
C ARG A 97 1.49 -2.70 2.85
N LYS A 98 2.44 -2.04 2.18
CA LYS A 98 2.26 -1.56 0.79
C LYS A 98 2.01 -2.71 -0.19
N SER A 99 2.70 -3.83 -0.01
CA SER A 99 2.52 -5.02 -0.84
C SER A 99 1.18 -5.73 -0.62
N ILE A 100 0.68 -5.74 0.63
CA ILE A 100 -0.67 -6.22 0.98
C ILE A 100 -1.74 -5.29 0.40
N ASP A 101 -1.60 -3.98 0.60
CA ASP A 101 -2.51 -2.95 0.07
C ASP A 101 -2.65 -3.05 -1.46
N TYR A 102 -1.54 -3.17 -2.18
CA TYR A 102 -1.55 -3.39 -3.63
C TYR A 102 -2.40 -4.60 -4.02
N ARG A 103 -2.21 -5.73 -3.36
CA ARG A 103 -2.95 -6.97 -3.70
C ARG A 103 -4.43 -6.89 -3.31
N MET A 104 -4.71 -6.44 -2.08
CA MET A 104 -6.06 -6.40 -1.53
C MET A 104 -6.92 -5.31 -2.18
N ASN A 105 -6.42 -4.09 -2.24
CA ASN A 105 -7.22 -2.93 -2.62
C ASN A 105 -7.06 -2.61 -4.11
N GLN A 106 -5.80 -2.51 -4.58
CA GLN A 106 -5.51 -2.04 -5.94
C GLN A 106 -5.81 -3.09 -7.01
N VAL A 107 -5.65 -4.37 -6.68
CA VAL A 107 -5.91 -5.47 -7.61
C VAL A 107 -7.24 -6.16 -7.32
N MET A 108 -7.41 -6.77 -6.13
CA MET A 108 -8.64 -7.52 -5.83
C MET A 108 -9.83 -6.60 -5.66
N GLY A 109 -9.68 -5.47 -4.95
CA GLY A 109 -10.72 -4.46 -4.82
C GLY A 109 -11.17 -3.89 -6.16
N ALA A 110 -10.21 -3.49 -7.02
CA ALA A 110 -10.51 -3.03 -8.38
C ALA A 110 -11.28 -4.08 -9.21
N ALA A 111 -10.85 -5.34 -9.15
CA ALA A 111 -11.52 -6.42 -9.88
C ALA A 111 -12.95 -6.67 -9.37
N THR A 112 -13.18 -6.59 -8.05
CA THR A 112 -14.53 -6.63 -7.46
C THR A 112 -15.39 -5.46 -7.97
N MET A 113 -14.84 -4.25 -8.04
CA MET A 113 -15.59 -3.09 -8.55
C MET A 113 -15.97 -3.26 -10.02
N TYR A 114 -15.09 -3.81 -10.86
CA TYR A 114 -15.44 -4.11 -12.25
C TYR A 114 -16.56 -5.13 -12.37
N LYS A 115 -16.50 -6.20 -11.56
CA LYS A 115 -17.55 -7.22 -11.46
C LYS A 115 -18.89 -6.60 -11.06
N ASN A 116 -18.90 -5.71 -10.07
CA ASN A 116 -20.10 -5.01 -9.62
C ASN A 116 -20.61 -3.99 -10.65
N PHE A 117 -19.72 -3.29 -11.36
CA PHE A 117 -20.09 -2.37 -12.44
C PHE A 117 -20.83 -3.08 -13.59
N TRP A 118 -20.50 -4.34 -13.83
CA TRP A 118 -21.18 -5.18 -14.80
C TRP A 118 -22.39 -5.95 -14.24
N ASP A 119 -22.70 -5.78 -12.96
CA ASP A 119 -23.79 -6.45 -12.26
C ASP A 119 -23.74 -7.99 -12.38
N ILE A 120 -22.55 -8.57 -12.24
CA ILE A 120 -22.38 -10.03 -12.28
C ILE A 120 -22.54 -10.59 -10.86
N ASP A 121 -23.43 -11.56 -10.70
CA ASP A 121 -23.63 -12.28 -9.42
C ASP A 121 -22.52 -13.31 -9.19
N MET A 122 -21.38 -12.85 -8.66
CA MET A 122 -20.24 -13.68 -8.31
C MET A 122 -19.62 -13.18 -6.99
N PRO A 123 -19.06 -14.07 -6.14
CA PRO A 123 -18.35 -13.64 -4.93
C PRO A 123 -17.21 -12.68 -5.23
N ASP A 124 -16.81 -11.87 -4.25
CA ASP A 124 -15.77 -10.86 -4.44
C ASP A 124 -14.41 -11.49 -4.74
N CYS A 125 -13.53 -10.75 -5.42
CA CYS A 125 -12.25 -11.28 -5.89
C CYS A 125 -11.39 -11.87 -4.76
N HIS A 126 -11.40 -11.27 -3.58
CA HIS A 126 -10.66 -11.77 -2.42
C HIS A 126 -11.22 -13.09 -1.85
N GLU A 127 -12.48 -13.41 -2.13
CA GLU A 127 -13.19 -14.62 -1.69
C GLU A 127 -13.12 -15.76 -2.71
N VAL A 128 -12.61 -15.50 -3.92
CA VAL A 128 -12.54 -16.49 -4.99
C VAL A 128 -11.14 -17.09 -5.13
N ASN A 129 -11.10 -18.42 -5.10
CA ASN A 129 -9.93 -19.20 -5.53
C ASN A 129 -9.90 -19.30 -7.07
N VAL A 130 -9.27 -18.31 -7.71
CA VAL A 130 -9.17 -18.23 -9.19
C VAL A 130 -8.39 -19.37 -9.84
N GLU A 131 -7.68 -20.18 -9.06
CA GLU A 131 -6.93 -21.35 -9.56
C GLU A 131 -7.80 -22.60 -9.65
N ARG A 132 -8.95 -22.59 -8.97
CA ARG A 132 -9.97 -23.65 -8.99
C ARG A 132 -11.26 -23.22 -9.67
N ALA A 133 -11.47 -21.92 -9.87
CA ALA A 133 -12.62 -21.40 -10.59
C ALA A 133 -12.58 -21.78 -12.08
N ALA A 134 -13.74 -21.81 -12.73
CA ALA A 134 -13.83 -22.01 -14.17
C ALA A 134 -13.53 -20.69 -14.91
N TRP A 135 -12.72 -20.79 -15.97
CA TRP A 135 -12.36 -19.67 -16.84
C TRP A 135 -11.96 -20.18 -18.23
N SER A 136 -12.01 -19.30 -19.23
CA SER A 136 -11.53 -19.56 -20.59
C SER A 136 -10.14 -18.96 -20.81
N SER A 137 -9.26 -19.70 -21.49
CA SER A 137 -7.93 -19.21 -21.86
C SER A 137 -8.03 -17.99 -22.78
N GLU A 138 -8.98 -18.01 -23.70
CA GLU A 138 -9.29 -16.93 -24.63
C GLU A 138 -9.71 -15.66 -23.88
N ALA A 139 -10.61 -15.78 -22.89
CA ALA A 139 -11.03 -14.67 -22.05
C ALA A 139 -9.84 -14.09 -21.25
N PHE A 140 -8.97 -14.96 -20.71
CA PHE A 140 -7.79 -14.50 -19.99
C PHE A 140 -6.79 -13.77 -20.89
N HIS A 141 -6.53 -14.27 -22.09
CA HIS A 141 -5.67 -13.60 -23.06
C HIS A 141 -6.24 -12.24 -23.48
N LEU A 142 -7.55 -12.16 -23.70
CA LEU A 142 -8.24 -10.91 -23.97
C LEU A 142 -8.01 -9.91 -22.83
N VAL A 143 -8.30 -10.29 -21.58
CA VAL A 143 -8.10 -9.43 -20.40
C VAL A 143 -6.64 -9.00 -20.24
N CYS A 144 -5.67 -9.86 -20.57
CA CYS A 144 -4.26 -9.51 -20.50
C CYS A 144 -3.85 -8.40 -21.47
N GLY A 145 -4.57 -8.23 -22.58
CA GLY A 145 -4.37 -7.13 -23.53
C GLY A 145 -4.85 -5.76 -23.01
N TYR A 146 -5.62 -5.73 -21.92
CA TYR A 146 -6.15 -4.51 -21.34
C TYR A 146 -5.32 -4.07 -20.12
N ALA A 147 -4.99 -2.77 -20.07
CA ALA A 147 -4.27 -2.14 -18.96
C ALA A 147 -5.18 -1.81 -17.76
N LEU A 148 -5.99 -2.77 -17.32
CA LEU A 148 -7.00 -2.60 -16.27
C LEU A 148 -6.41 -2.33 -14.89
N PHE A 149 -5.25 -2.92 -14.59
CA PHE A 149 -4.59 -2.80 -13.30
C PHE A 149 -3.30 -2.01 -13.45
N ASP A 150 -2.98 -1.18 -12.45
CA ASP A 150 -1.72 -0.47 -12.41
C ASP A 150 -0.57 -1.41 -12.04
N GLU A 151 0.61 -1.11 -12.58
CA GLU A 151 1.84 -1.81 -12.20
C GLU A 151 2.23 -1.41 -10.77
N PRO A 152 2.85 -2.34 -10.00
CA PRO A 152 3.24 -2.05 -8.64
C PRO A 152 4.36 -1.01 -8.59
N ASP A 153 4.28 -0.11 -7.61
CA ASP A 153 5.39 0.73 -7.19
C ASP A 153 6.53 -0.09 -6.58
N ARG A 154 7.69 0.54 -6.43
CA ARG A 154 8.91 -0.08 -5.88
C ARG A 154 8.69 -0.83 -4.56
N LEU A 155 7.81 -0.34 -3.68
CA LEU A 155 7.55 -0.94 -2.36
C LEU A 155 6.42 -1.99 -2.38
N GLN A 156 5.69 -2.11 -3.49
CA GLN A 156 4.54 -3.01 -3.61
C GLN A 156 4.94 -4.40 -4.13
N GLY A 157 6.14 -4.52 -4.68
CA GLY A 157 6.75 -5.78 -5.11
C GLY A 157 6.40 -6.13 -6.55
N HIS A 158 5.85 -7.33 -6.76
CA HIS A 158 5.57 -7.86 -8.09
C HIS A 158 4.13 -7.67 -8.53
N SER A 159 3.94 -7.57 -9.85
CA SER A 159 2.63 -7.52 -10.47
C SER A 159 1.82 -8.75 -10.09
N TYR A 160 0.54 -8.55 -9.82
CA TYR A 160 -0.32 -9.56 -9.22
C TYR A 160 -1.44 -9.94 -10.18
N VAL A 161 -1.31 -11.10 -10.82
CA VAL A 161 -2.17 -11.51 -11.93
C VAL A 161 -3.58 -11.97 -11.51
N LYS A 162 -3.86 -12.03 -10.20
CA LYS A 162 -5.15 -12.52 -9.68
C LYS A 162 -6.33 -11.72 -10.22
N GLY A 163 -6.22 -10.39 -10.27
CA GLY A 163 -7.28 -9.53 -10.80
C GLY A 163 -7.64 -9.90 -12.24
N LYS A 164 -6.65 -10.11 -13.11
CA LYS A 164 -6.87 -10.53 -14.50
C LYS A 164 -7.53 -11.90 -14.61
N LYS A 165 -7.08 -12.87 -13.81
CA LYS A 165 -7.69 -14.21 -13.76
C LYS A 165 -9.14 -14.15 -13.27
N TYR A 166 -9.42 -13.34 -12.26
CA TYR A 166 -10.76 -13.16 -11.73
C TYR A 166 -11.71 -12.57 -12.78
N ILE A 167 -11.30 -11.50 -13.49
CA ILE A 167 -12.10 -10.93 -14.58
C ILE A 167 -12.38 -11.95 -15.68
N ALA A 168 -11.41 -12.81 -16.02
CA ALA A 168 -11.63 -13.90 -16.96
C ALA A 168 -12.65 -14.93 -16.43
N CYS A 169 -12.67 -15.20 -15.13
CA CYS A 169 -13.71 -16.02 -14.50
C CYS A 169 -15.09 -15.34 -14.59
N CYS A 170 -15.17 -14.03 -14.37
CA CYS A 170 -16.42 -13.25 -14.49
C CYS A 170 -16.99 -13.31 -15.92
N ILE A 171 -16.14 -13.12 -16.94
CA ILE A 171 -16.53 -13.22 -18.36
C ILE A 171 -17.09 -14.62 -18.66
N TYR A 172 -16.39 -15.66 -18.20
CA TYR A 172 -16.83 -17.04 -18.36
C TYR A 172 -18.16 -17.31 -17.65
N HIS A 173 -18.31 -16.83 -16.41
CA HIS A 173 -19.51 -17.01 -15.61
C HIS A 173 -20.73 -16.31 -16.22
N ALA A 174 -20.54 -15.11 -16.76
CA ALA A 174 -21.60 -14.35 -17.44
C ALA A 174 -21.99 -14.94 -18.81
N GLY A 175 -21.21 -15.88 -19.35
CA GLY A 175 -21.50 -16.52 -20.63
C GLY A 175 -21.29 -15.61 -21.84
N TRP A 176 -20.51 -14.53 -21.70
CA TRP A 176 -20.28 -13.59 -22.79
C TRP A 176 -19.41 -14.20 -23.88
N ASP A 177 -19.76 -13.91 -25.13
CA ASP A 177 -18.87 -14.16 -26.24
C ASP A 177 -17.71 -13.15 -26.27
N LEU A 178 -16.73 -13.37 -27.15
CA LEU A 178 -15.55 -12.49 -27.25
C LEU A 178 -15.89 -11.05 -27.64
N THR A 179 -16.97 -10.84 -28.40
CA THR A 179 -17.38 -9.50 -28.85
C THR A 179 -17.97 -8.73 -27.68
N GLU A 180 -18.87 -9.35 -26.94
CA GLU A 180 -19.47 -8.76 -25.74
C GLU A 180 -18.42 -8.52 -24.66
N ALA A 181 -17.55 -9.51 -24.39
CA ALA A 181 -16.47 -9.37 -23.42
C ALA A 181 -15.54 -8.19 -23.77
N LYS A 182 -15.21 -8.01 -25.05
CA LYS A 182 -14.42 -6.88 -25.52
C LYS A 182 -15.11 -5.54 -25.27
N ALA A 183 -16.40 -5.43 -25.60
CA ALA A 183 -17.17 -4.22 -25.36
C ALA A 183 -17.24 -3.86 -23.86
N LYS A 184 -17.41 -4.86 -23.00
CA LYS A 184 -17.41 -4.69 -21.53
C LYS A 184 -16.06 -4.20 -21.01
N LEU A 185 -14.95 -4.74 -21.54
CA LEU A 185 -13.59 -4.32 -21.20
C LEU A 185 -13.26 -2.91 -21.72
N ASP A 186 -13.67 -2.57 -22.95
CA ASP A 186 -13.51 -1.23 -23.53
C ASP A 186 -14.20 -0.16 -22.67
N ALA A 187 -15.38 -0.48 -22.13
CA ALA A 187 -16.10 0.41 -21.22
C ALA A 187 -15.29 0.71 -19.94
N LEU A 188 -14.52 -0.24 -19.40
CA LEU A 188 -13.70 -0.01 -18.20
C LEU A 188 -12.51 0.92 -18.46
N VAL A 189 -11.87 0.83 -19.63
CA VAL A 189 -10.68 1.63 -19.95
C VAL A 189 -10.98 3.12 -19.97
N GLN A 190 -12.20 3.50 -20.31
CA GLN A 190 -12.64 4.91 -20.31
C GLN A 190 -12.63 5.56 -18.92
N TYR A 191 -12.54 4.76 -17.85
CA TYR A 191 -12.46 5.24 -16.47
C TYR A 191 -11.04 5.27 -15.91
N LYS A 192 -10.04 4.91 -16.72
CA LYS A 192 -8.63 5.07 -16.34
C LYS A 192 -8.21 6.52 -16.55
N GLU A 193 -7.95 7.26 -15.47
CA GLU A 193 -7.35 8.59 -15.57
C GLU A 193 -5.99 8.51 -16.30
N ALA A 194 -5.84 9.29 -17.38
CA ALA A 194 -4.55 9.52 -18.02
C ALA A 194 -3.59 10.13 -16.98
N GLY A 195 -2.55 9.38 -16.61
CA GLY A 195 -1.67 9.75 -15.51
C GLY A 195 -0.90 11.03 -15.78
N VAL A 196 -1.13 12.05 -14.95
CA VAL A 196 -0.15 13.11 -14.71
C VAL A 196 0.85 12.55 -13.71
N PHE A 197 2.07 12.28 -14.18
CA PHE A 197 3.23 12.07 -13.33
C PHE A 197 3.86 13.44 -13.09
N ASP A 198 3.58 14.05 -11.95
CA ASP A 198 4.59 14.94 -11.37
C ASP A 198 4.39 15.18 -9.87
N SER A 199 5.48 14.92 -9.13
CA SER A 199 5.87 15.45 -7.82
C SER A 199 4.92 15.33 -6.60
N GLY A 200 5.51 14.94 -5.47
CA GLY A 200 5.08 15.42 -4.15
C GLY A 200 4.32 14.40 -3.31
N ILE A 201 4.89 14.10 -2.15
CA ILE A 201 4.38 13.22 -1.08
C ILE A 201 2.85 13.35 -0.89
N SER A 202 2.13 12.24 -1.03
CA SER A 202 0.70 12.16 -0.66
C SER A 202 0.52 11.31 0.60
N ASN A 203 0.14 11.97 1.69
CA ASN A 203 -0.40 11.36 2.91
C ASN A 203 -1.88 11.00 2.67
N ILE A 204 -2.13 10.02 1.80
CA ILE A 204 -3.47 9.46 1.61
C ILE A 204 -3.36 7.94 1.50
N GLU A 205 -4.20 7.28 2.30
CA GLU A 205 -4.49 5.85 2.34
C GLU A 205 -4.69 5.29 0.92
N GLY A 206 -4.24 4.04 0.71
CA GLY A 206 -4.04 3.40 -0.59
C GLY A 206 -5.23 3.50 -1.55
N THR A 207 -5.27 4.58 -2.32
CA THR A 207 -6.17 4.73 -3.47
C THR A 207 -5.34 4.55 -4.72
N SER A 208 -5.36 3.34 -5.29
CA SER A 208 -5.55 3.31 -6.75
C SER A 208 -6.77 4.17 -7.05
N ARG A 209 -6.69 4.94 -8.12
CA ARG A 209 -7.54 6.08 -8.49
C ARG A 209 -9.03 5.70 -8.64
N ILE A 210 -9.72 5.47 -7.51
CA ILE A 210 -11.12 5.04 -7.39
C ILE A 210 -12.05 6.24 -7.14
N ARG A 211 -11.50 7.36 -6.66
CA ARG A 211 -12.22 8.61 -6.38
C ARG A 211 -13.03 9.16 -7.58
N PRO A 212 -12.66 8.97 -8.86
CA PRO A 212 -13.46 9.46 -9.99
C PRO A 212 -14.67 8.57 -10.34
N MET A 213 -14.63 7.27 -10.00
CA MET A 213 -15.74 6.36 -10.32
C MET A 213 -16.92 6.53 -9.37
N ILE A 214 -16.69 6.82 -8.09
CA ILE A 214 -17.76 6.98 -7.09
C ILE A 214 -18.76 8.08 -7.50
N PRO A 215 -18.35 9.31 -7.86
CA PRO A 215 -19.28 10.33 -8.32
C PRO A 215 -20.03 9.94 -9.60
N LYS A 216 -19.38 9.21 -10.51
CA LYS A 216 -19.98 8.82 -11.79
C LYS A 216 -20.99 7.67 -11.64
N ILE A 217 -20.72 6.70 -10.77
CA ILE A 217 -21.68 5.65 -10.38
C ILE A 217 -22.87 6.30 -9.66
N MET A 218 -22.61 7.19 -8.69
CA MET A 218 -23.67 7.89 -7.97
C MET A 218 -24.53 8.73 -8.92
N SER A 219 -23.93 9.48 -9.85
CA SER A 219 -24.66 10.24 -10.88
C SER A 219 -25.47 9.37 -11.83
N THR A 220 -24.98 8.17 -12.18
CA THR A 220 -25.68 7.25 -13.09
C THR A 220 -26.91 6.62 -12.42
N HIS A 221 -26.84 6.36 -11.11
CA HIS A 221 -27.89 5.67 -10.36
C HIS A 221 -28.75 6.63 -9.50
N GLU A 222 -28.46 7.94 -9.50
CA GLU A 222 -29.17 8.92 -8.67
C GLU A 222 -30.68 8.93 -8.93
N GLY A 223 -31.09 8.81 -10.20
CA GLY A 223 -32.49 8.74 -10.59
C GLY A 223 -33.19 7.50 -10.02
N GLN A 224 -32.56 6.33 -10.16
CA GLN A 224 -33.10 5.05 -9.65
C GLN A 224 -33.16 5.03 -8.12
N ILE A 225 -32.14 5.56 -7.45
CA ILE A 225 -32.11 5.68 -5.99
C ILE A 225 -33.24 6.58 -5.50
N ARG A 226 -33.45 7.73 -6.16
CA ARG A 226 -34.52 8.67 -5.82
C ARG A 226 -35.90 8.05 -6.02
N GLU A 227 -36.10 7.36 -7.12
CA GLU A 227 -37.37 6.73 -7.48
C GLU A 227 -37.73 5.58 -6.50
N GLU A 228 -36.76 4.78 -6.08
CA GLU A 228 -36.96 3.75 -5.04
C GLU A 228 -37.22 4.34 -3.65
N LEU A 229 -36.54 5.44 -3.28
CA LEU A 229 -36.80 6.14 -2.03
C LEU A 229 -38.21 6.76 -2.01
N GLU A 230 -38.68 7.28 -3.14
CA GLU A 230 -40.05 7.80 -3.28
C GLU A 230 -41.11 6.69 -3.16
N LYS A 231 -40.86 5.51 -3.75
CA LYS A 231 -41.73 4.34 -3.59
C LYS A 231 -41.82 3.88 -2.14
N ILE A 232 -40.69 3.83 -1.43
CA ILE A 232 -40.65 3.47 -0.01
C ILE A 232 -41.43 4.49 0.82
N ALA A 233 -41.23 5.79 0.57
CA ALA A 233 -41.95 6.86 1.27
C ALA A 233 -43.47 6.80 1.04
N GLN A 234 -43.92 6.45 -0.17
CA GLN A 234 -45.34 6.28 -0.50
C GLN A 234 -45.96 5.01 0.08
N SER A 235 -45.16 3.96 0.31
CA SER A 235 -45.62 2.72 0.96
C SER A 235 -45.73 2.81 2.48
N MET A 236 -45.19 3.87 3.08
CA MET A 236 -45.14 4.12 4.52
C MET A 236 -46.12 5.21 5.00
N GLY A 237 -46.89 5.83 4.11
CA GLY A 237 -47.94 6.81 4.41
C GLY A 237 -49.33 6.27 4.16
#